data_AF-A0A926T765-F1
#
_entry.id   AF-A0A926T765-F1
#
_cell.length_a   1.000
_cell.length_b   1.000
_cell.length_c   1.000
_cell.angle_alpha   90.00
_cell.angle_beta   90.00
_cell.angle_gamma   90.00
#
_symmetry.space_group_name_H-M   'P 1'
#
loop_
_entity.id
_entity.type
_entity.pdbx_description
1 polymer ?
#
loop_
_entity_poly.entity_id
_entity_poly.type
_entity_poly.pdbx_seq_one_letter_code
_entity_poly.pdbx_strand_id
1 'polypeptide(L)' 'MADKQVADLTLEELKGLIAQVVDQRLRHEQQPQRPVDKEALKKTLESIDSHMWTPPPGAPSTLEMLREDRGR' A
#
# COMPACT_ATOMS: atom_id res chain seq x y z
N MET A 1 -2.34 26.74 29.14
CA MET A 1 -3.72 26.49 28.70
C MET A 1 -4.16 25.23 29.42
N ALA A 2 -5.18 25.30 30.27
CA ALA A 2 -5.64 24.10 31.00
C ALA A 2 -6.21 23.09 30.01
N ASP A 3 -5.78 21.83 30.08
CA ASP A 3 -6.42 20.74 29.34
C ASP A 3 -7.84 20.56 29.90
N LYS A 4 -8.83 21.08 29.19
CA LYS A 4 -10.24 20.77 29.45
C LYS A 4 -10.43 19.28 29.22
N GLN A 5 -10.96 18.56 30.21
CA GLN A 5 -11.29 17.15 30.01
C GLN A 5 -12.48 17.03 29.06
N VAL A 6 -12.56 15.94 28.31
CA VAL A 6 -13.69 15.66 27.41
C VAL A 6 -15.02 15.67 28.17
N ALA A 7 -14.99 15.27 29.45
CA ALA A 7 -16.15 15.27 30.34
C ALA A 7 -16.74 16.67 30.61
N ASP A 8 -15.93 17.73 30.44
CA ASP A 8 -16.33 19.12 30.69
C ASP A 8 -16.85 19.82 29.42
N LEU A 9 -16.86 19.13 28.28
CA LEU A 9 -17.32 19.68 27.01
C LEU A 9 -18.84 19.61 26.90
N THR A 10 -19.43 20.71 26.46
CA THR A 10 -20.79 20.69 25.94
C THR A 10 -20.86 19.85 24.66
N LEU A 11 -22.06 19.40 24.30
CA LEU A 11 -22.28 18.63 23.07
C LEU A 11 -21.77 19.35 21.82
N GLU A 12 -21.93 20.67 21.76
CA GLU A 12 -21.49 21.50 20.62
C GLU A 12 -19.96 21.65 20.59
N GLU A 13 -19.31 21.82 21.74
CA GLU A 13 -17.84 21.81 21.81
C GLU A 13 -17.27 20.45 21.40
N LEU A 14 -17.91 19.35 21.79
CA LEU A 14 -17.50 18.01 21.40
C LEU A 14 -17.66 17.78 19.88
N LYS A 15 -18.77 18.20 19.28
CA LYS A 15 -18.96 18.15 17.83
C LYS A 15 -17.89 18.96 17.10
N GLY A 16 -17.56 20.15 17.60
CA GLY A 16 -16.50 20.99 17.06
C GLY A 16 -15.13 20.32 17.12
N LEU A 17 -14.80 19.69 18.24
CA LEU A 17 -13.56 18.93 18.41
C LEU A 17 -13.47 17.76 17.43
N ILE A 18 -14.55 16.99 17.27
CA ILE A 18 -14.61 15.86 16.34
C ILE A 18 -14.40 16.36 14.90
N ALA A 19 -15.09 17.42 14.49
CA ALA A 19 -14.95 18.00 13.16
C ALA A 19 -13.50 18.44 12.90
N GLN A 20 -12.86 19.10 13.87
CA GLN A 20 -11.47 19.54 13.77
C GLN A 20 -10.50 18.36 13.61
N VAL A 21 -10.68 17.29 14.38
CA VAL A 21 -9.83 16.09 14.29
C VAL A 21 -10.01 15.39 12.95
N VAL A 22 -11.25 15.29 12.45
CA VAL A 22 -11.57 14.70 11.15
C VAL A 22 -10.94 15.51 10.03
N ASP A 23 -11.08 16.83 10.04
CA ASP A 23 -10.46 17.72 9.05
C ASP A 23 -8.93 17.60 9.06
N GLN A 24 -8.31 17.52 10.24
CA GLN A 24 -6.87 17.34 10.35
C GLN A 24 -6.42 16.01 9.72
N ARG A 25 -7.16 14.92 9.98
CA ARG A 25 -6.87 13.61 9.37
C ARG A 25 -7.06 13.64 7.85
N LEU A 26 -8.15 14.22 7.37
CA LEU A 26 -8.41 14.40 5.94
C LEU A 26 -7.30 15.20 5.26
N ARG A 27 -6.78 16.25 5.89
CA ARG A 27 -5.63 17.01 5.33
C ARG A 27 -4.34 16.19 5.28
N HIS A 28 -4.12 15.27 6.23
CA HIS A 28 -2.99 14.34 6.19
C HIS A 28 -3.15 13.27 5.11
N GLU A 29 -4.37 12.78 4.89
CA GLU A 29 -4.68 11.81 3.83
C GLU A 29 -4.74 12.44 2.43
N GLN A 30 -5.06 13.74 2.36
CA GLN A 30 -4.98 14.56 1.14
C GLN A 30 -3.56 15.07 0.85
N GLN A 31 -2.52 14.44 1.40
CA GLN A 31 -1.19 14.67 0.85
C GLN A 31 -1.26 14.49 -0.66
N PRO A 32 -0.83 15.47 -1.47
CA PRO A 32 -0.83 15.32 -2.91
C PRO A 32 -0.04 14.05 -3.19
N GLN A 33 -0.70 13.05 -3.77
CA GLN A 33 -0.02 11.86 -4.26
C GLN A 33 1.16 12.38 -5.06
N ARG A 34 2.39 12.04 -4.63
CA ARG A 34 3.58 12.48 -5.37
C ARG A 34 3.33 12.12 -6.83
N PRO A 35 3.52 13.06 -7.77
CA PRO A 35 3.29 12.77 -9.17
C PRO A 35 4.10 11.52 -9.51
N VAL A 36 3.41 10.47 -9.95
CA VAL A 36 4.05 9.20 -10.30
C VAL A 36 4.94 9.48 -11.50
N ASP A 37 6.23 9.23 -11.35
CA ASP A 37 7.17 9.30 -12.46
C ASP A 37 6.86 8.16 -13.44
N LYS A 38 6.17 8.51 -14.52
CA LYS A 38 5.73 7.56 -15.54
C LYS A 38 6.90 6.94 -16.30
N GLU A 39 8.01 7.65 -16.46
CA GLU A 39 9.19 7.13 -17.16
C GLU A 39 9.94 6.13 -16.29
N ALA A 40 10.12 6.43 -15.00
CA ALA A 40 10.71 5.49 -14.06
C ALA A 40 9.86 4.22 -13.91
N LEU A 41 8.53 4.37 -13.86
CA LEU A 41 7.61 3.23 -13.82
C LEU A 41 7.72 2.37 -15.08
N LYS A 42 7.72 2.99 -16.27
CA LYS A 42 7.88 2.29 -17.55
C LYS A 42 9.18 1.48 -17.59
N LYS A 43 10.31 2.09 -17.21
CA LYS A 43 11.61 1.41 -17.14
C LYS A 43 11.60 0.22 -16.17
N THR A 44 10.90 0.36 -15.03
CA THR A 44 10.77 -0.71 -14.04
C THR A 44 9.99 -1.90 -14.63
N LEU A 45 8.88 -1.63 -15.33
CA LEU A 45 8.08 -2.67 -15.97
C LEU A 45 8.85 -3.36 -17.11
N GLU A 46 9.52 -2.58 -17.96
CA GLU A 46 10.40 -3.12 -19.02
C GLU A 46 11.52 -4.00 -18.44
N SER A 47 12.07 -3.59 -17.28
CA SER A 47 13.06 -4.41 -16.57
C SER A 47 12.46 -5.72 -16.09
N ILE A 48 11.28 -5.72 -15.47
CA ILE A 48 10.59 -6.94 -15.03
C ILE A 48 10.41 -7.88 -16.23
N ASP A 49 9.84 -7.39 -17.33
CA ASP A 49 9.58 -8.19 -18.53
C ASP A 49 10.86 -8.82 -19.08
N SER A 50 11.98 -8.08 -19.10
CA SER A 50 13.27 -8.59 -19.57
C SER A 50 13.86 -9.71 -18.69
N HIS A 51 13.47 -9.78 -17.41
CA HIS A 51 13.92 -10.81 -16.47
C HIS A 51 12.90 -11.93 -16.30
N MET A 52 11.71 -11.83 -16.91
CA MET A 52 10.72 -12.88 -16.86
C MET A 52 11.17 -14.07 -17.70
N TRP A 53 11.55 -15.15 -17.02
CA TRP A 53 11.77 -16.43 -17.67
C TRP A 53 10.43 -17.11 -17.93
N THR A 54 10.08 -17.29 -19.20
CA THR A 54 8.97 -18.16 -19.59
C THR A 54 9.54 -19.54 -19.92
N PRO A 55 9.18 -20.59 -19.16
CA PRO A 55 9.67 -21.93 -19.42
C PRO A 55 9.26 -22.38 -20.83
N PRO A 56 10.15 -23.05 -21.60
CA PRO A 56 9.80 -23.58 -22.91
C PRO A 56 8.71 -24.66 -22.79
N PRO A 57 7.94 -24.91 -23.88
CA PRO A 57 6.96 -26.00 -23.88
C PRO A 57 7.60 -27.33 -23.49
N GLY A 58 6.99 -28.04 -22.53
CA GLY A 58 7.49 -29.31 -22.02
C GLY A 58 8.55 -29.21 -20.92
N ALA A 59 8.92 -28.00 -20.48
CA ALA A 59 9.70 -27.85 -19.24
C ALA A 59 8.88 -28.36 -18.04
N PRO A 60 9.50 -29.13 -17.12
CA PRO A 60 8.79 -29.67 -15.97
C PRO A 60 8.30 -28.54 -15.09
N SER A 61 7.05 -28.68 -14.64
CA SER A 61 6.50 -27.82 -13.60
C SER A 61 7.29 -27.97 -12.30
N THR A 62 7.21 -26.95 -11.45
CA THR A 62 7.82 -26.99 -10.11
C THR A 62 7.38 -28.21 -9.31
N LEU A 63 6.13 -28.67 -9.48
CA LEU A 63 5.62 -29.88 -8.84
C LEU A 63 6.24 -31.17 -9.39
N GLU A 64 6.49 -31.25 -10.70
CA GLU A 64 7.18 -32.39 -11.31
C GLU A 64 8.63 -32.46 -10.83
N MET A 65 9.34 -31.32 -10.81
CA MET A 65 10.71 -31.24 -10.28
C MET A 65 10.79 -31.71 -8.82
N LEU A 66 9.84 -31.30 -7.97
CA LEU A 66 9.79 -31.71 -6.56
C LEU A 66 9.45 -33.20 -6.37
N ARG A 67 8.70 -33.80 -7.30
CA ARG A 67 8.40 -35.24 -7.26
C ARG A 67 9.61 -36.07 -7.70
N GLU A 68 10.33 -35.63 -8.72
CA GLU A 68 11.57 -36.28 -9.18
C GLU A 68 12.65 -36.27 -8.09
N ASP A 69 12.81 -35.15 -7.39
CA ASP A 69 13.81 -35.00 -6.33
C ASP A 69 13.53 -35.89 -5.10
N ARG A 70 12.25 -36.06 -4.74
CA ARG A 70 11.82 -36.92 -3.63
C ARG A 70 11.79 -38.42 -3.97
N GLY A 71 11.85 -38.77 -5.25
CA GLY A 71 11.85 -40.16 -5.74
C GLY A 71 13.23 -40.77 -5.91
N ARG A 72 14.30 -40.01 -5.63
CA ARG A 72 15.69 -40.49 -5.52
C ARG A 72 16.02 -40.89 -4.09
#